data_AF-A0A1I4AAC2-F1
#
_entry.id   AF-A0A1I4AAC2-F1
#
_cell.length_a   1.000
_cell.length_b   1.000
_cell.length_c   1.000
_cell.angle_alpha   90.00
_cell.angle_beta   90.00
_cell.angle_gamma   90.00
#
_symmetry.space_group_name_H-M   'P 1'
#
loop_
_entity.id
_entity.type
_entity.pdbx_description
1 polymer ?
#
loop_
_entity_poly.entity_id
_entity_poly.type
_entity_poly.pdbx_seq_one_letter_code
_entity_poly.pdbx_strand_id
1 'polypeptide(L)'
;MLGFEYFCKREALVAVVATGVAFGAGVALAEGPQYGCYMRDYSEAHLAKHPTQIVDWMTLWVYEDENRDTMANMTVGFARQGHVRGTVFAGETVSQSLVCFDMDGVPGCGVECDGGYFTVARDQADSMTIETRHLLVGDTDGCGGAVDLAEVEGQAVRYRLNRVDSGQCVSGEDSAGLVGDEMSDEGES
;
A
#
# COMPACT_ATOMS: atom_id res chain seq x y z
N MET A 1 -43.51 -66.16 -6.55
CA MET A 1 -43.34 -67.23 -5.55
C MET A 1 -42.42 -66.70 -4.47
N LEU A 2 -42.89 -66.80 -3.24
CA LEU A 2 -42.31 -66.29 -1.99
C LEU A 2 -41.08 -67.11 -1.59
N GLY A 3 -40.08 -66.44 -1.01
CA GLY A 3 -38.95 -67.06 -0.33
C GLY A 3 -38.51 -66.15 0.82
N PHE A 4 -39.03 -66.47 1.99
CA PHE A 4 -38.86 -65.76 3.27
C PHE A 4 -37.66 -66.33 4.04
N GLU A 5 -37.16 -65.52 4.97
CA GLU A 5 -36.28 -65.85 6.11
C GLU A 5 -34.78 -66.04 5.87
N TYR A 6 -33.99 -65.08 6.40
CA TYR A 6 -33.06 -65.41 7.48
C TYR A 6 -33.08 -64.32 8.55
N PHE A 7 -33.32 -64.76 9.78
CA PHE A 7 -33.38 -64.00 11.02
C PHE A 7 -32.10 -64.30 11.82
N CYS A 8 -31.28 -63.30 12.11
CA CYS A 8 -30.30 -63.35 13.21
C CYS A 8 -29.84 -61.90 13.52
N LYS A 9 -30.49 -61.18 14.44
CA LYS A 9 -30.23 -61.16 15.90
C LYS A 9 -29.00 -60.31 16.27
N ARG A 10 -29.33 -59.10 16.77
CA ARG A 10 -28.81 -58.47 18.00
C ARG A 10 -27.54 -57.58 17.97
N GLU A 11 -27.83 -56.33 18.37
CA GLU A 11 -27.13 -55.46 19.35
C GLU A 11 -26.24 -54.33 18.84
N ALA A 12 -26.28 -53.26 19.65
CA ALA A 12 -25.44 -52.07 19.67
C ALA A 12 -25.74 -50.96 18.66
N LEU A 13 -26.78 -50.21 19.00
CA LEU A 13 -26.87 -48.78 18.73
C LEU A 13 -25.71 -48.09 19.51
N VAL A 14 -24.69 -47.60 18.80
CA VAL A 14 -23.74 -46.63 19.33
C VAL A 14 -23.72 -45.45 18.36
N ALA A 15 -24.53 -44.46 18.67
CA ALA A 15 -24.44 -43.14 18.07
C ALA A 15 -23.21 -42.43 18.66
N VAL A 16 -22.10 -42.37 17.92
CA VAL A 16 -21.03 -41.42 18.22
C VAL A 16 -21.39 -40.11 17.54
N VAL A 17 -22.01 -39.21 18.29
CA VAL A 17 -22.08 -37.80 17.94
C VAL A 17 -20.68 -37.23 18.18
N ALA A 18 -19.88 -37.15 17.13
CA ALA A 18 -18.62 -36.41 17.17
C ALA A 18 -18.95 -34.91 17.05
N THR A 19 -19.16 -34.27 18.20
CA THR A 19 -19.25 -32.81 18.32
C THR A 19 -17.86 -32.23 18.09
N GLY A 20 -17.49 -32.02 16.83
CA GLY A 20 -16.29 -31.29 16.45
C GLY A 20 -16.52 -29.80 16.69
N VAL A 21 -15.92 -29.25 17.75
CA VAL A 21 -15.85 -27.81 18.00
C VAL A 21 -15.09 -27.16 16.85
N ALA A 22 -15.80 -26.48 15.96
CA ALA A 22 -15.20 -25.59 14.97
C ALA A 22 -14.65 -24.38 15.73
N PHE A 23 -13.33 -24.34 15.93
CA PHE A 23 -12.64 -23.10 16.27
C PHE A 23 -12.78 -22.17 15.06
N GLY A 24 -13.76 -21.27 15.11
CA GLY A 24 -13.80 -20.14 14.21
C GLY A 24 -12.55 -19.29 14.47
N ALA A 25 -11.57 -19.36 13.58
CA ALA A 25 -10.57 -18.31 13.49
C ALA A 25 -11.35 -17.04 13.14
N GLY A 26 -11.48 -16.14 14.09
CA GLY A 26 -12.01 -14.81 13.82
C GLY A 26 -11.12 -14.19 12.74
N VAL A 27 -11.70 -13.95 11.56
CA VAL A 27 -11.09 -13.03 10.61
C VAL A 27 -11.16 -11.65 11.27
N ALA A 28 -10.05 -11.23 11.88
CA ALA A 28 -9.83 -9.83 12.09
C ALA A 28 -9.81 -9.20 10.69
N LEU A 29 -10.91 -8.53 10.32
CA LEU A 29 -10.92 -7.69 9.14
C LEU A 29 -10.05 -6.49 9.51
N ALA A 30 -8.78 -6.56 9.12
CA ALA A 30 -7.93 -5.38 9.15
C ALA A 30 -8.58 -4.37 8.19
N GLU A 31 -8.86 -3.16 8.69
CA GLU A 31 -9.44 -2.08 7.90
C GLU A 31 -8.35 -1.45 7.02
N GLY A 32 -7.84 -2.21 6.05
CA GLY A 32 -6.84 -1.73 5.09
C GLY A 32 -5.62 -2.64 4.89
N PRO A 33 -4.59 -2.11 4.18
CA PRO A 33 -3.38 -2.87 3.86
C PRO A 33 -2.60 -3.31 5.10
N GLN A 34 -1.75 -4.33 4.95
CA GLN A 34 -0.86 -4.75 6.05
C GLN A 34 0.08 -3.62 6.47
N TYR A 35 0.18 -3.41 7.78
CA TYR A 35 1.13 -2.47 8.39
C TYR A 35 2.58 -2.76 7.97
N GLY A 36 3.39 -1.71 7.94
CA GLY A 36 4.82 -1.78 7.72
C GLY A 36 5.33 -0.75 6.73
N CYS A 37 6.64 -0.83 6.49
CA CYS A 37 7.34 0.01 5.54
C CYS A 37 7.61 -0.75 4.25
N TYR A 38 7.25 -0.16 3.12
CA TYR A 38 7.50 -0.71 1.80
C TYR A 38 8.19 0.31 0.91
N MET A 39 9.14 -0.16 0.10
CA MET A 39 9.93 0.71 -0.78
C MET A 39 10.13 0.11 -2.16
N ARG A 40 10.26 0.98 -3.14
CA ARG A 40 10.74 0.67 -4.47
C ARG A 40 11.72 1.74 -4.92
N ASP A 41 12.83 1.30 -5.49
CA ASP A 41 13.86 2.14 -6.11
C ASP A 41 14.15 1.53 -7.48
N TYR A 42 14.01 2.33 -8.55
CA TYR A 42 14.20 1.90 -9.92
C TYR A 42 15.54 2.40 -10.45
N SER A 43 16.42 1.46 -10.84
CA SER A 43 17.69 1.84 -11.48
C SER A 43 17.48 2.69 -12.75
N GLU A 44 18.44 3.55 -13.07
CA GLU A 44 18.46 4.32 -14.33
C GLU A 44 18.24 3.45 -15.58
N ALA A 45 18.83 2.24 -15.59
CA ALA A 45 18.69 1.28 -16.69
C ALA A 45 17.25 0.75 -16.85
N HIS A 46 16.47 0.71 -15.77
CA HIS A 46 15.04 0.42 -15.81
C HIS A 46 14.29 1.62 -16.37
N LEU A 47 14.50 2.81 -15.80
CA LEU A 47 13.82 4.03 -16.24
C LEU A 47 14.04 4.34 -17.73
N ALA A 48 15.25 4.11 -18.24
CA ALA A 48 15.57 4.27 -19.66
C ALA A 48 14.75 3.34 -20.59
N LYS A 49 14.29 2.19 -20.09
CA LYS A 49 13.43 1.23 -20.83
C LYS A 49 11.94 1.54 -20.69
N HIS A 50 11.56 2.37 -19.72
CA HIS A 50 10.18 2.70 -19.37
C HIS A 50 9.95 4.21 -19.44
N PRO A 51 10.04 4.85 -20.62
CA PRO A 51 10.07 6.32 -20.75
C PRO A 51 8.79 7.04 -20.29
N THR A 52 7.69 6.31 -20.10
CA THR A 52 6.43 6.81 -19.54
C THR A 52 6.41 6.80 -18.02
N GLN A 53 7.24 5.98 -17.38
CA GLN A 53 7.30 5.83 -15.94
C GLN A 53 7.82 7.11 -15.29
N ILE A 54 7.00 7.68 -14.40
CA ILE A 54 7.34 8.92 -13.69
C ILE A 54 7.98 8.66 -12.32
N VAL A 55 7.78 7.49 -11.72
CA VAL A 55 8.32 7.16 -10.40
C VAL A 55 9.75 6.65 -10.53
N ASP A 56 10.70 7.34 -9.92
CA ASP A 56 12.08 6.91 -9.74
C ASP A 56 12.21 6.01 -8.51
N TRP A 57 11.70 6.50 -7.38
CA TRP A 57 11.57 5.72 -6.15
C TRP A 57 10.30 6.11 -5.41
N MET A 58 9.83 5.20 -4.54
CA MET A 58 8.64 5.39 -3.72
C MET A 58 8.79 4.66 -2.40
N THR A 59 8.36 5.30 -1.32
CA THR A 59 8.10 4.69 -0.02
C THR A 59 6.61 4.71 0.29
N LEU A 60 6.15 3.69 0.99
CA LEU A 60 4.81 3.60 1.54
C LEU A 60 4.93 3.09 2.98
N TRP A 61 4.56 3.93 3.92
CA TRP A 61 4.49 3.57 5.33
C TRP A 61 3.04 3.42 5.74
N VAL A 62 2.61 2.19 6.04
CA VAL A 62 1.26 1.90 6.54
C VAL A 62 1.33 1.71 8.05
N TYR A 63 0.53 2.48 8.79
CA TYR A 63 0.57 2.55 10.25
C TYR A 63 -0.82 2.76 10.85
N GLU A 64 -0.92 2.55 12.16
CA GLU A 64 -2.10 2.86 12.96
C GLU A 64 -1.87 4.22 13.64
N ASP A 65 -2.81 5.15 13.49
CA ASP A 65 -2.73 6.48 14.11
C ASP A 65 -3.18 6.46 15.59
N GLU A 66 -3.22 7.64 16.23
CA GLU A 66 -3.66 7.76 17.62
C GLU A 66 -5.15 7.43 17.85
N ASN A 67 -5.97 7.49 16.81
CA ASN A 67 -7.39 7.17 16.85
C ASN A 67 -7.66 5.68 16.57
N ARG A 68 -6.60 4.93 16.24
CA ARG A 68 -6.62 3.53 15.76
C ARG A 68 -7.17 3.38 14.36
N ASP A 69 -7.10 4.44 13.56
CA ASP A 69 -7.39 4.40 12.14
C ASP A 69 -6.15 3.91 11.39
N THR A 70 -6.35 3.11 10.34
CA THR A 70 -5.26 2.70 9.46
C THR A 70 -4.98 3.82 8.47
N MET A 71 -3.75 4.33 8.52
CA MET A 71 -3.27 5.45 7.71
C MET A 71 -2.06 5.02 6.90
N ALA A 72 -1.74 5.79 5.86
CA ALA A 72 -0.47 5.64 5.19
C ALA A 72 0.17 6.97 4.81
N ASN A 73 1.49 7.03 4.86
CA ASN A 73 2.29 8.10 4.25
C ASN A 73 3.01 7.54 3.04
N MET A 74 2.85 8.21 1.91
CA MET A 74 3.53 7.87 0.66
C MET A 74 4.47 9.00 0.27
N THR A 75 5.74 8.69 0.05
CA THR A 75 6.72 9.63 -0.49
C THR A 75 7.20 9.12 -1.83
N VAL A 76 7.26 10.01 -2.82
CA VAL A 76 7.59 9.66 -4.20
C VAL A 76 8.63 10.62 -4.73
N GLY A 77 9.75 10.06 -5.20
CA GLY A 77 10.71 10.76 -6.04
C GLY A 77 10.38 10.56 -7.51
N PHE A 78 10.23 11.66 -8.25
CA PHE A 78 9.90 11.60 -9.66
C PHE A 78 11.13 11.60 -10.56
N ALA A 79 11.12 10.73 -11.57
CA ALA A 79 12.06 10.76 -12.68
C ALA A 79 11.79 11.99 -13.58
N ARG A 80 12.79 12.38 -14.38
CA ARG A 80 12.68 13.50 -15.33
C ARG A 80 12.08 13.06 -16.68
N GLN A 81 11.04 12.23 -16.67
CA GLN A 81 10.42 11.64 -17.86
C GLN A 81 8.90 11.47 -17.70
N GLY A 82 8.24 10.76 -18.62
CA GLY A 82 6.79 10.60 -18.60
C GLY A 82 6.02 11.92 -18.66
N HIS A 83 4.85 11.96 -18.02
CA HIS A 83 3.98 13.13 -18.06
C HIS A 83 4.41 14.27 -17.10
N VAL A 84 5.33 14.00 -16.16
CA VAL A 84 5.92 15.06 -15.32
C VAL A 84 7.03 15.83 -16.03
N ARG A 85 7.51 15.36 -17.19
CA ARG A 85 8.60 16.03 -17.91
C ARG A 85 8.21 17.45 -18.31
N GLY A 86 9.01 18.42 -17.86
CA GLY A 86 8.81 19.84 -18.15
C GLY A 86 7.85 20.54 -17.20
N THR A 87 7.35 19.86 -16.17
CA THR A 87 6.66 20.48 -15.04
C THR A 87 7.65 20.81 -13.93
N VAL A 88 7.18 21.53 -12.90
CA VAL A 88 7.97 21.81 -11.69
C VAL A 88 8.29 20.54 -10.88
N PHE A 89 7.60 19.43 -11.12
CA PHE A 89 7.77 18.18 -10.36
C PHE A 89 8.82 17.23 -10.98
N ALA A 90 9.38 17.56 -12.14
CA ALA A 90 10.38 16.71 -12.77
C ALA A 90 11.66 16.65 -11.92
N GLY A 91 11.96 15.49 -11.33
CA GLY A 91 13.12 15.32 -10.44
C GLY A 91 12.86 15.71 -8.99
N GLU A 92 11.63 16.10 -8.64
CA GLU A 92 11.26 16.50 -7.28
C GLU A 92 10.78 15.30 -6.44
N THR A 93 10.82 15.48 -5.13
CA THR A 93 10.26 14.54 -4.16
C THR A 93 9.06 15.16 -3.47
N VAL A 94 7.98 14.41 -3.35
CA VAL A 94 6.75 14.86 -2.71
C VAL A 94 6.20 13.79 -1.78
N SER A 95 5.45 14.21 -0.76
CA SER A 95 4.77 13.32 0.19
C SER A 95 3.26 13.52 0.17
N GLN A 96 2.52 12.48 0.54
CA GLN A 96 1.06 12.46 0.60
C GLN A 96 0.58 11.58 1.76
N SER A 97 -0.24 12.15 2.63
CA SER A 97 -1.01 11.40 3.63
C SER A 97 -2.24 10.75 3.00
N LEU A 98 -2.54 9.52 3.41
CA LEU A 98 -3.58 8.67 2.85
C LEU A 98 -4.42 8.06 3.96
N VAL A 99 -5.72 7.99 3.75
CA VAL A 99 -6.66 7.24 4.59
C VAL A 99 -6.82 5.85 3.99
N CYS A 100 -6.62 4.81 4.79
CA CYS A 100 -6.76 3.44 4.32
C CYS A 100 -8.17 2.88 4.59
N PHE A 101 -8.55 1.92 3.77
CA PHE A 101 -9.89 1.33 3.77
C PHE A 101 -9.83 -0.13 3.31
N ASP A 102 -10.91 -0.85 3.57
CA ASP A 102 -11.23 -2.12 2.94
C ASP A 102 -12.54 -1.97 2.14
N MET A 103 -12.47 -2.20 0.83
CA MET A 103 -13.64 -2.22 -0.05
C MET A 103 -13.96 -3.65 -0.46
N ASP A 104 -14.96 -4.26 0.17
CA ASP A 104 -15.41 -5.63 -0.13
C ASP A 104 -14.28 -6.68 -0.08
N GLY A 105 -13.38 -6.56 0.90
CA GLY A 105 -12.21 -7.43 1.07
C GLY A 105 -11.02 -7.06 0.18
N VAL A 106 -11.07 -5.89 -0.46
CA VAL A 106 -9.95 -5.33 -1.23
C VAL A 106 -9.36 -4.15 -0.45
N PRO A 107 -8.23 -4.33 0.23
CA PRO A 107 -7.60 -3.25 0.98
C PRO A 107 -6.99 -2.21 0.04
N GLY A 108 -6.97 -0.96 0.47
CA GLY A 108 -6.40 0.16 -0.28
C GLY A 108 -6.22 1.40 0.59
N CYS A 109 -5.64 2.45 0.02
CA CYS A 109 -5.60 3.77 0.65
C CYS A 109 -5.83 4.85 -0.41
N GLY A 110 -6.36 5.99 0.00
CA GLY A 110 -6.72 7.08 -0.89
C GLY A 110 -6.50 8.45 -0.29
N VAL A 111 -6.51 9.44 -1.19
CA VAL A 111 -6.43 10.86 -0.85
C VAL A 111 -7.85 11.42 -0.81
N GLU A 112 -8.10 12.30 0.15
CA GLU A 112 -9.38 13.01 0.24
C GLU A 112 -9.58 13.97 -0.94
N CYS A 113 -10.77 14.56 -1.06
CA CYS A 113 -11.10 15.56 -2.10
C CYS A 113 -10.87 15.08 -3.54
N ASP A 114 -11.30 13.87 -3.86
CA ASP A 114 -11.19 13.28 -5.21
C ASP A 114 -9.75 13.04 -5.69
N GLY A 115 -8.76 13.05 -4.79
CA GLY A 115 -7.36 12.74 -5.13
C GLY A 115 -7.09 11.29 -5.51
N GLY A 116 -8.13 10.45 -5.54
CA GLY A 116 -8.04 9.06 -6.00
C GLY A 116 -7.51 8.10 -4.94
N TYR A 117 -7.19 6.88 -5.37
CA TYR A 117 -6.81 5.78 -4.49
C TYR A 117 -5.95 4.73 -5.20
N PHE A 118 -5.28 3.90 -4.41
CA PHE A 118 -4.77 2.62 -4.86
C PHE A 118 -5.49 1.47 -4.16
N THR A 119 -5.46 0.29 -4.78
CA THR A 119 -5.83 -0.98 -4.15
C THR A 119 -4.62 -1.90 -4.07
N VAL A 120 -4.61 -2.80 -3.10
CA VAL A 120 -3.58 -3.83 -2.97
C VAL A 120 -3.94 -4.99 -3.88
N ALA A 121 -3.31 -5.04 -5.06
CA ALA A 121 -3.52 -6.10 -6.03
C ALA A 121 -2.87 -7.44 -5.59
N ARG A 122 -1.82 -7.38 -4.77
CA ARG A 122 -1.17 -8.55 -4.20
C ARG A 122 -0.43 -8.19 -2.92
N ASP A 123 -0.58 -9.01 -1.90
CA ASP A 123 0.15 -8.89 -0.64
C ASP A 123 0.89 -10.19 -0.33
N GLN A 124 2.16 -10.08 0.06
CA GLN A 124 3.08 -11.17 0.37
C GLN A 124 3.96 -10.78 1.54
N ALA A 125 4.57 -11.78 2.20
CA ALA A 125 5.40 -11.55 3.38
C ALA A 125 6.50 -10.50 3.17
N ASP A 126 7.10 -10.46 1.98
CA ASP A 126 8.23 -9.60 1.62
C ASP A 126 7.86 -8.43 0.68
N SER A 127 6.61 -8.32 0.23
CA SER A 127 6.24 -7.38 -0.82
C SER A 127 4.76 -7.10 -0.93
N MET A 128 4.44 -5.88 -1.35
CA MET A 128 3.10 -5.43 -1.68
C MET A 128 3.07 -4.93 -3.12
N THR A 129 2.04 -5.28 -3.87
CA THR A 129 1.78 -4.68 -5.20
C THR A 129 0.53 -3.84 -5.10
N ILE A 130 0.69 -2.54 -5.30
CA ILE A 130 -0.43 -1.60 -5.40
C ILE A 130 -0.81 -1.40 -6.86
N GLU A 131 -2.10 -1.18 -7.12
CA GLU A 131 -2.65 -0.80 -8.42
C GLU A 131 -3.44 0.50 -8.26
N THR A 132 -3.21 1.44 -9.17
CA THR A 132 -4.01 2.66 -9.27
C THR A 132 -4.26 3.03 -10.72
N ARG A 133 -5.41 3.66 -10.98
CA ARG A 133 -5.74 4.34 -12.24
C ARG A 133 -5.73 5.86 -12.11
N HIS A 134 -5.75 6.33 -10.87
CA HIS A 134 -5.77 7.73 -10.49
C HIS A 134 -5.44 7.80 -8.99
N LEU A 135 -4.27 8.34 -8.68
CA LEU A 135 -3.87 8.67 -7.32
C LEU A 135 -2.93 9.87 -7.40
N LEU A 136 -3.40 11.00 -6.92
CA LEU A 136 -2.64 12.23 -6.83
C LEU A 136 -1.73 12.19 -5.60
N VAL A 137 -0.48 12.60 -5.78
CA VAL A 137 0.53 12.66 -4.72
C VAL A 137 1.19 14.03 -4.73
N GLY A 138 1.43 14.54 -3.54
CA GLY A 138 2.18 15.77 -3.29
C GLY A 138 1.29 16.82 -2.68
N ASP A 139 1.61 17.17 -1.44
CA ASP A 139 0.88 18.17 -0.68
C ASP A 139 0.84 19.51 -1.42
N THR A 140 -0.35 20.10 -1.50
CA THR A 140 -0.57 21.41 -2.11
C THR A 140 -1.18 22.32 -1.06
N ASP A 141 -1.30 23.62 -1.33
CA ASP A 141 -2.02 24.54 -0.43
C ASP A 141 -3.53 24.17 -0.22
N GLY A 142 -4.00 23.05 -0.80
CA GLY A 142 -5.31 22.43 -0.56
C GLY A 142 -5.27 20.89 -0.59
N CYS A 143 -6.44 20.27 -0.39
CA CYS A 143 -6.60 18.81 -0.47
C CYS A 143 -6.64 18.33 -1.93
N GLY A 144 -6.13 17.12 -2.18
CA GLY A 144 -6.28 16.44 -3.46
C GLY A 144 -4.98 16.04 -4.16
N GLY A 145 -3.80 16.46 -3.70
CA GLY A 145 -2.51 16.07 -4.29
C GLY A 145 -2.14 16.83 -5.58
N ALA A 146 -0.93 16.62 -6.10
CA ALA A 146 -0.38 17.41 -7.21
C ALA A 146 -0.11 16.62 -8.50
N VAL A 147 0.37 15.38 -8.39
CA VAL A 147 0.85 14.56 -9.52
C VAL A 147 0.16 13.20 -9.50
N ASP A 148 -0.45 12.81 -10.62
CA ASP A 148 -1.06 11.48 -10.75
C ASP A 148 0.00 10.38 -10.94
N LEU A 149 -0.03 9.35 -10.10
CA LEU A 149 0.86 8.20 -10.24
C LEU A 149 0.56 7.34 -11.47
N ALA A 150 -0.62 7.47 -12.07
CA ALA A 150 -0.93 6.80 -13.32
C ALA A 150 0.01 7.33 -14.44
N GLU A 151 0.93 6.50 -14.90
CA GLU A 151 1.93 6.89 -15.91
C GLU A 151 1.29 7.39 -17.22
N VAL A 152 0.13 6.83 -17.55
CA VAL A 152 -0.69 7.18 -18.72
C VAL A 152 -2.13 7.38 -18.26
N GLU A 153 -2.72 8.51 -18.65
CA GLU A 153 -4.09 8.88 -18.27
C GLU A 153 -5.10 7.77 -18.58
N GLY A 154 -5.91 7.42 -17.58
CA GLY A 154 -6.95 6.40 -17.67
C GLY A 154 -6.45 4.94 -17.72
N GLN A 155 -5.13 4.71 -17.67
CA GLN A 155 -4.55 3.37 -17.63
C GLN A 155 -4.12 2.99 -16.22
N ALA A 156 -4.43 1.76 -15.81
CA ALA A 156 -3.95 1.25 -14.54
C ALA A 156 -2.44 1.02 -14.59
N VAL A 157 -1.74 1.46 -13.54
CA VAL A 157 -0.34 1.13 -13.29
C VAL A 157 -0.23 0.29 -12.03
N ARG A 158 0.80 -0.57 -11.97
CA ARG A 158 1.12 -1.37 -10.79
C ARG A 158 2.52 -1.09 -10.31
N TYR A 159 2.67 -0.87 -9.01
CA TYR A 159 3.95 -0.72 -8.35
C TYR A 159 4.14 -1.88 -7.36
N ARG A 160 5.19 -2.68 -7.57
CA ARG A 160 5.61 -3.68 -6.59
C ARG A 160 6.63 -3.06 -5.64
N LEU A 161 6.26 -2.93 -4.38
CA LEU A 161 7.05 -2.43 -3.27
C LEU A 161 7.60 -3.61 -2.45
N ASN A 162 8.86 -3.53 -2.05
CA ASN A 162 9.48 -4.51 -1.16
C ASN A 162 9.27 -4.07 0.28
N ARG A 163 8.92 -5.00 1.17
CA ARG A 163 8.95 -4.73 2.61
C ARG A 163 10.40 -4.48 3.04
N VAL A 164 10.61 -3.44 3.85
CA VAL A 164 11.91 -3.07 4.41
C VAL A 164 11.81 -2.83 5.91
N ASP A 165 12.94 -2.55 6.56
CA ASP A 165 12.96 -2.12 7.96
C ASP A 165 12.21 -0.79 8.14
N SER A 166 11.47 -0.65 9.25
CA SER A 166 10.66 0.53 9.52
C SER A 166 11.46 1.84 9.57
N GLY A 167 12.75 1.79 9.98
CA GLY A 167 13.61 2.96 10.03
C GLY A 167 13.88 3.59 8.65
N GLN A 168 13.65 2.84 7.56
CA GLN A 168 13.82 3.34 6.20
C GLN A 168 12.67 4.23 5.72
N CYS A 169 11.46 4.08 6.28
CA CYS A 169 10.34 4.97 5.95
C CYS A 169 10.47 6.33 6.65
N VAL A 170 10.92 6.33 7.91
CA VAL A 170 11.07 7.56 8.71
C VAL A 170 12.23 8.44 8.18
N SER A 171 13.31 7.84 7.67
CA SER A 171 14.43 8.59 7.07
C SER A 171 14.10 9.26 5.73
N GLY A 172 12.99 8.89 5.08
CA GLY A 172 12.54 9.50 3.82
C GLY A 172 11.97 10.91 4.03
N GLU A 173 11.45 11.19 5.22
CA GLU A 173 10.96 12.52 5.62
C GLU A 173 12.13 13.45 5.98
N ASP A 174 13.16 12.93 6.66
CA ASP A 174 14.33 13.70 7.09
C ASP A 174 15.35 13.99 5.95
N SER A 175 15.36 13.18 4.88
CA SER A 175 16.31 13.36 3.78
C SER A 175 15.93 14.45 2.77
N ALA A 176 14.69 14.95 2.83
CA ALA A 176 14.28 16.16 2.12
C ALA A 176 14.69 17.47 2.85
N GLY A 177 15.20 17.39 4.08
CA GLY A 177 15.50 18.53 4.94
C GLY A 177 16.97 18.95 5.07
N LEU A 178 17.93 18.25 4.46
CA LEU A 178 19.36 18.59 4.60
C LEU A 178 19.89 19.59 3.56
N VAL A 179 19.08 20.58 3.20
CA VAL A 179 19.57 21.79 2.52
C VAL A 179 19.22 23.00 3.37
N GLY A 180 20.13 23.38 4.26
CA GLY A 180 20.18 24.73 4.81
C GLY A 180 20.23 24.81 6.33
N ASP A 181 21.40 24.61 6.93
CA ASP A 181 21.77 25.29 8.17
C ASP A 181 23.24 25.69 8.09
N GLU A 182 23.53 26.64 7.20
CA GLU A 182 24.74 27.47 7.34
C GLU A 182 24.32 28.74 8.10
N MET A 183 24.10 28.55 9.41
CA MET A 183 23.80 29.61 10.35
C MET A 183 25.07 30.46 10.52
N SER A 184 25.05 31.64 9.89
CA SER A 184 26.13 32.61 9.97
C SER A 184 26.11 33.30 11.33
N ASP A 185 27.22 33.15 12.06
CA ASP A 185 27.60 33.88 13.27
C ASP A 185 27.31 35.39 13.13
N GLU A 186 26.40 35.93 13.94
CA GLU A 186 26.31 37.36 14.15
C GLU A 186 27.41 37.77 15.15
N GLY A 187 28.36 38.54 14.63
CA GLY A 187 29.45 39.12 15.40
C GLY A 187 28.95 40.06 16.48
N GLU A 188 29.34 39.76 17.72
CA GLU A 188 29.29 40.68 18.85
C GLU A 188 30.48 41.65 18.78
N SER A 189 30.21 42.96 18.83
CA SER A 189 31.18 44.03 19.13
C SER A 189 30.47 45.23 19.72
#